data_AF-A0A1I0S738-F1
#
_entry.id   AF-A0A1I0S738-F1
#
_cell.length_a   1.000
_cell.length_b   1.000
_cell.length_c   1.000
_cell.angle_alpha   90.00
_cell.angle_beta   90.00
_cell.angle_gamma   90.00
#
_symmetry.space_group_name_H-M   'P 1'
#
loop_
_entity.id
_entity.type
_entity.pdbx_description
1 polymer ?
#
loop_
_entity_poly.entity_id
_entity_poly.type
_entity_poly.pdbx_seq_one_letter_code
_entity_poly.pdbx_strand_id
1 'polypeptide(L)'
;MGIIVFYEGNNGSQNIVQTVEDTPGQNFRPVKNDEIRSCKLYGVRVGCVITLFDSPDGSMSDDFTIINVKRISPEYTVNTFERSYEDEYVVVSYIRNNGLDGKVSRIKID
;
A
#
# COMPACT_ATOMS: atom_id res chain seq x y z
N MET A 1 17.06 0.07 -6.81
CA MET A 1 16.08 0.64 -5.88
C MET A 1 14.71 0.17 -6.34
N GLY A 2 13.87 -0.35 -5.44
CA GLY A 2 12.48 -0.65 -5.78
C GLY A 2 11.62 0.62 -5.82
N ILE A 3 10.51 0.58 -6.53
CA ILE A 3 9.55 1.70 -6.66
C ILE A 3 8.14 1.21 -6.34
N ILE A 4 7.40 2.01 -5.59
CA ILE A 4 5.99 1.80 -5.26
C ILE A 4 5.19 2.93 -5.89
N VAL A 5 4.21 2.59 -6.73
CA VAL A 5 3.33 3.57 -7.39
C VAL A 5 1.92 3.40 -6.85
N PHE A 6 1.35 4.45 -6.27
CA PHE A 6 -0.01 4.44 -5.72
C PHE A 6 -1.01 5.07 -6.70
N TYR A 7 -2.20 4.48 -6.78
CA TYR A 7 -3.24 4.83 -7.77
C TYR A 7 -4.57 5.19 -7.12
N GLU A 8 -5.31 6.10 -7.77
CA GLU A 8 -6.66 6.52 -7.37
C GLU A 8 -7.71 5.42 -7.61
N GLY A 9 -7.50 4.57 -8.61
CA GLY A 9 -8.39 3.47 -8.95
C GLY A 9 -7.89 2.12 -8.46
N ASN A 10 -8.80 1.16 -8.36
CA ASN A 10 -8.43 -0.25 -8.14
C ASN A 10 -7.72 -0.86 -9.35
N ASN A 11 -6.96 -1.93 -9.13
CA ASN A 11 -6.21 -2.66 -10.17
C ASN A 11 -5.13 -1.82 -10.89
N GLY A 12 -4.52 -0.85 -10.19
CA GLY A 12 -3.52 0.05 -10.77
C GLY A 12 -4.08 0.93 -11.87
N SER A 13 -5.30 1.43 -11.70
CA SER A 13 -6.02 2.24 -12.70
C SER A 13 -6.22 3.70 -12.25
N GLN A 14 -6.78 4.53 -13.14
CA GLN A 14 -6.95 5.98 -12.96
C GLN A 14 -5.61 6.71 -12.78
N ASN A 15 -5.61 7.87 -12.11
CA ASN A 15 -4.40 8.66 -11.98
C ASN A 15 -3.45 8.06 -10.95
N ILE A 16 -2.16 8.32 -11.16
CA ILE A 16 -1.14 8.08 -10.14
C ILE A 16 -1.30 9.18 -9.08
N VAL A 17 -1.43 8.78 -7.82
CA VAL A 17 -1.42 9.71 -6.69
C VAL A 17 0.01 10.14 -6.40
N GLN A 18 0.92 9.18 -6.22
CA GLN A 18 2.33 9.42 -5.95
C GLN A 18 3.18 8.17 -6.24
N THR A 19 4.47 8.43 -6.46
CA THR A 19 5.51 7.41 -6.61
C THR A 19 6.51 7.55 -5.48
N VAL A 20 6.87 6.44 -4.85
CA VAL A 20 7.75 6.42 -3.67
C VAL A 20 8.84 5.37 -3.87
N GLU A 21 10.06 5.69 -3.47
CA GLU A 21 11.16 4.72 -3.48
C GLU A 21 11.01 3.75 -2.31
N ASP A 22 11.43 2.50 -2.50
CA ASP A 22 11.51 1.50 -1.44
C ASP A 22 12.71 1.78 -0.51
N THR A 23 12.56 2.74 0.39
CA THR A 23 13.52 3.09 1.45
C THR A 23 12.94 2.72 2.82
N PRO A 24 13.67 1.98 3.69
CA PRO A 24 13.19 1.61 5.03
C PRO A 24 12.99 2.84 5.93
N GLY A 25 12.02 2.76 6.85
CA GLY A 25 11.77 3.76 7.88
C GLY A 25 10.99 4.99 7.41
N GLN A 26 10.40 4.95 6.21
CA GLN A 26 9.55 6.03 5.73
C GLN A 26 8.20 6.03 6.45
N ASN A 27 7.73 7.23 6.78
CA ASN A 27 6.46 7.43 7.45
C ASN A 27 5.91 8.81 7.07
N PHE A 28 4.87 8.82 6.23
CA PHE A 28 4.40 10.04 5.58
C PHE A 28 2.88 9.99 5.32
N ARG A 29 2.34 11.17 5.01
CA ARG A 29 0.97 11.31 4.50
C ARG A 29 0.97 11.31 2.97
N PRO A 30 -0.04 10.73 2.31
CA PRO A 30 -0.19 10.86 0.87
C PRO A 30 -0.24 12.31 0.39
N VAL A 31 0.31 12.57 -0.80
CA VAL A 31 0.22 13.91 -1.42
C VAL A 31 -1.23 14.35 -1.69
N LYS A 32 -2.13 13.39 -1.93
CA LYS A 32 -3.58 13.59 -1.92
C LYS A 32 -4.18 12.62 -0.91
N ASN A 33 -4.77 13.16 0.15
CA ASN A 33 -5.46 12.38 1.17
C ASN A 33 -6.70 11.72 0.57
N ASP A 34 -7.05 10.51 1.02
CA ASP A 34 -8.32 9.85 0.69
C ASP A 34 -8.55 9.52 -0.79
N GLU A 35 -7.46 9.35 -1.55
CA GLU A 35 -7.56 9.01 -2.98
C GLU A 35 -7.05 7.60 -3.29
N ILE A 36 -6.07 7.09 -2.53
CA ILE A 36 -5.34 5.87 -2.86
C ILE A 36 -6.19 4.61 -2.65
N ARG A 37 -6.22 3.72 -3.67
CA ARG A 37 -6.98 2.46 -3.65
C ARG A 37 -6.19 1.21 -4.06
N SER A 38 -5.13 1.39 -4.84
CA SER A 38 -4.26 0.28 -5.22
C SER A 38 -2.82 0.73 -5.39
N CYS A 39 -1.89 -0.22 -5.51
CA CYS A 39 -0.51 0.09 -5.84
C CYS A 39 0.14 -0.95 -6.77
N LYS A 40 1.19 -0.51 -7.45
CA LYS A 40 2.11 -1.36 -8.18
C LYS A 40 3.48 -1.33 -7.53
N LEU A 41 4.09 -2.50 -7.42
CA LEU A 41 5.41 -2.75 -6.85
C LEU A 41 6.37 -3.11 -7.99
N TYR A 42 7.42 -2.32 -8.16
CA TYR A 42 8.45 -2.52 -9.19
C TYR A 42 9.80 -2.78 -8.52
N GLY A 43 10.24 -4.04 -8.50
CA GLY A 43 11.53 -4.41 -7.90
C GLY A 43 11.66 -4.09 -6.41
N VAL A 44 10.55 -4.04 -5.68
CA VAL A 44 10.51 -3.80 -4.22
C VAL A 44 11.21 -4.95 -3.48
N ARG A 45 12.00 -4.62 -2.45
CA ARG A 45 12.83 -5.60 -1.74
C ARG A 45 11.99 -6.67 -1.06
N VAL A 46 12.53 -7.88 -1.01
CA VAL A 46 11.98 -8.95 -0.15
C VAL A 46 12.07 -8.50 1.31
N GLY A 47 11.00 -8.73 2.06
CA GLY A 47 10.86 -8.29 3.44
C GLY A 47 10.40 -6.84 3.61
N CYS A 48 10.17 -6.08 2.53
CA CYS A 48 9.52 -4.78 2.61
C CYS A 48 8.12 -4.94 3.22
N VAL A 49 7.81 -4.10 4.22
CA VAL A 49 6.50 -4.01 4.84
C VAL A 49 5.90 -2.65 4.55
N ILE A 50 4.82 -2.64 3.78
CA ILE A 50 4.07 -1.42 3.45
C ILE A 50 2.78 -1.45 4.28
N THR A 51 2.62 -0.49 5.18
CA THR A 51 1.37 -0.35 5.95
C THR A 51 0.63 0.91 5.51
N LEU A 52 -0.64 0.76 5.13
CA LEU A 52 -1.54 1.84 4.77
C LEU A 52 -2.61 1.96 5.84
N PHE A 53 -2.86 3.18 6.33
CA PHE A 53 -3.83 3.46 7.37
C PHE A 53 -4.89 4.45 6.88
N ASP A 54 -6.14 4.23 7.27
CA ASP A 54 -7.19 5.24 7.18
C ASP A 54 -6.85 6.41 8.12
N SER A 55 -6.46 6.10 9.36
CA SER A 55 -6.17 7.15 10.33
C SER A 55 -4.89 7.96 10.02
N PRO A 56 -4.94 9.31 10.03
CA PRO A 56 -3.78 10.16 9.77
C PRO A 56 -2.71 10.10 10.88
N ASP A 57 -3.04 9.54 12.04
CA ASP A 57 -2.11 9.27 13.14
C ASP A 57 -1.57 7.83 13.14
N GLY A 58 -1.95 7.00 12.16
CA GLY A 58 -1.50 5.60 12.07
C GLY A 58 -2.13 4.67 13.11
N SER A 59 -3.29 5.03 13.67
CA SER A 59 -4.03 4.15 14.57
C SER A 59 -4.42 2.84 13.89
N MET A 60 -4.21 1.73 14.60
CA MET A 60 -4.70 0.39 14.22
C MET A 60 -6.10 0.08 14.77
N SER A 61 -6.76 1.08 15.40
CA SER A 61 -8.17 0.96 15.79
C SER A 61 -9.14 1.24 14.63
N ASP A 62 -8.62 1.75 13.50
CA ASP A 62 -9.38 1.98 12.27
C ASP A 62 -8.91 1.05 11.14
N ASP A 63 -9.42 1.22 9.92
CA ASP A 63 -8.99 0.41 8.78
C ASP A 63 -7.48 0.56 8.48
N PHE A 64 -6.82 -0.58 8.29
CA PHE A 64 -5.44 -0.59 7.80
C PHE A 64 -5.14 -1.88 7.03
N THR A 65 -4.15 -1.77 6.15
CA THR A 65 -3.66 -2.88 5.34
C THR A 65 -2.15 -2.97 5.42
N ILE A 66 -1.66 -4.19 5.69
CA ILE A 66 -0.25 -4.53 5.70
C ILE A 66 0.07 -5.39 4.48
N ILE A 67 1.05 -4.98 3.70
CA ILE A 67 1.57 -5.71 2.54
C ILE A 67 2.99 -6.13 2.86
N ASN A 68 3.22 -7.44 2.95
CA ASN A 68 4.55 -8.03 3.14
C ASN A 68 5.05 -8.60 1.82
N VAL A 69 6.15 -8.08 1.31
CA VAL A 69 6.75 -8.57 0.05
C VAL A 69 7.57 -9.82 0.30
N LYS A 70 7.17 -10.95 -0.29
CA LYS A 70 7.83 -12.26 -0.19
C LYS A 70 8.85 -12.50 -1.29
N ARG A 71 8.61 -11.97 -2.48
CA ARG A 71 9.47 -12.16 -3.65
C ARG A 71 9.57 -10.89 -4.48
N ILE A 72 10.77 -10.61 -4.98
CA ILE A 72 10.98 -9.52 -5.94
C ILE A 72 10.30 -9.86 -7.27
N SER A 73 9.63 -8.87 -7.87
CA SER A 73 9.01 -8.96 -9.19
C SER A 73 9.36 -7.71 -10.01
N PRO A 74 9.55 -7.80 -11.34
CA PRO A 74 9.68 -6.62 -12.18
C PRO A 74 8.44 -5.72 -12.10
N GLU A 75 7.25 -6.31 -11.95
CA GLU A 75 5.99 -5.62 -11.71
C GLU A 75 5.04 -6.55 -10.92
N TYR A 76 4.39 -6.03 -9.90
CA TYR A 76 3.33 -6.73 -9.18
C TYR A 76 2.25 -5.75 -8.74
N THR A 77 0.98 -6.07 -8.95
CA THR A 77 -0.15 -5.19 -8.62
C THR A 77 -0.90 -5.70 -7.39
N VAL A 78 -0.98 -4.86 -6.35
CA VAL A 78 -1.93 -5.04 -5.25
C VAL A 78 -3.22 -4.35 -5.67
N ASN A 79 -4.23 -5.14 -6.04
CA ASN A 79 -5.41 -4.64 -6.77
C ASN A 79 -6.36 -3.76 -5.93
N THR A 80 -6.39 -3.97 -4.63
CA THR A 80 -7.23 -3.25 -3.65
C THR A 80 -6.58 -3.42 -2.28
N PHE A 81 -6.80 -2.46 -1.37
CA PHE A 81 -6.37 -2.61 0.01
C PHE A 81 -7.47 -3.24 0.90
N GLU A 82 -8.66 -3.50 0.37
CA GLU A 82 -9.80 -4.02 1.15
C GLU A 82 -9.95 -5.56 1.11
N ARG A 83 -8.88 -6.28 0.79
CA ARG A 83 -8.91 -7.75 0.72
C ARG A 83 -7.63 -8.38 1.27
N SER A 84 -7.81 -9.29 2.23
CA SER A 84 -6.72 -10.17 2.66
C SER A 84 -6.52 -11.32 1.67
N TYR A 85 -5.27 -11.55 1.28
CA TYR A 85 -4.88 -12.66 0.43
C TYR A 85 -3.38 -12.93 0.53
N GLU A 86 -2.98 -14.10 0.04
CA GLU A 86 -1.59 -14.49 -0.05
C GLU A 86 -1.36 -15.19 -1.39
N ASP A 87 -0.25 -14.87 -2.04
CA ASP A 87 0.23 -15.54 -3.25
C ASP A 87 1.76 -15.72 -3.20
N GLU A 88 2.43 -16.06 -4.30
CA GLU A 88 3.88 -16.25 -4.30
C GLU A 88 4.69 -14.96 -4.00
N TYR A 89 4.12 -13.78 -4.27
CA TYR A 89 4.82 -12.50 -4.24
C TYR A 89 4.59 -11.71 -2.96
N VAL A 90 3.37 -11.76 -2.40
CA VAL A 90 3.01 -10.95 -1.23
C VAL A 90 2.09 -11.68 -0.25
N VAL A 91 2.05 -11.16 0.98
CA VAL A 91 0.95 -11.38 1.93
C VAL A 91 0.27 -10.03 2.16
N VAL A 92 -1.01 -9.93 1.86
CA VAL A 92 -1.83 -8.75 2.13
C VAL A 92 -2.78 -9.07 3.27
N SER A 93 -2.71 -8.29 4.35
CA SER A 93 -3.54 -8.42 5.53
C SER A 93 -4.33 -7.14 5.74
N TYR A 94 -5.63 -7.19 5.46
CA TYR A 94 -6.57 -6.09 5.66
C TYR A 94 -7.38 -6.30 6.94
N ILE A 95 -7.38 -5.29 7.80
CA ILE A 95 -8.16 -5.24 9.03
C ILE A 95 -9.23 -4.18 8.83
N ARG A 96 -10.50 -4.61 8.84
CA ARG A 96 -11.64 -3.78 8.47
C ARG A 96 -12.36 -3.18 9.68
N ASN A 97 -12.73 -1.92 9.55
CA ASN A 97 -13.72 -1.21 10.35
C ASN A 97 -14.86 -0.68 9.45
N ASN A 98 -14.56 0.26 8.54
CA ASN A 98 -15.51 0.96 7.68
C ASN A 98 -15.06 1.13 6.20
N GLY A 99 -13.90 0.60 5.81
CA GLY A 99 -13.38 0.61 4.44
C GLY A 99 -12.14 1.49 4.27
N LEU A 100 -11.17 1.06 3.46
CA LEU A 100 -9.86 1.70 3.29
C LEU A 100 -9.61 2.28 1.90
N ASP A 101 -10.20 1.70 0.86
CA ASP A 101 -9.97 2.16 -0.53
C ASP A 101 -10.52 3.59 -0.69
N GLY A 102 -9.63 4.56 -0.91
CA GLY A 102 -9.99 5.97 -1.01
C GLY A 102 -10.14 6.64 0.36
N LYS A 103 -9.46 6.12 1.39
CA LYS A 103 -9.36 6.75 2.72
C LYS A 103 -7.96 6.72 3.30
N VAL A 104 -6.97 6.26 2.54
CA VAL A 104 -5.59 6.20 3.02
C VAL A 104 -5.11 7.60 3.38
N SER A 105 -4.82 7.83 4.67
CA SER A 105 -4.28 9.10 5.17
C SER A 105 -2.85 8.98 5.71
N ARG A 106 -2.32 7.76 5.86
CA ARG A 106 -0.93 7.54 6.29
C ARG A 106 -0.34 6.28 5.67
N ILE A 107 0.95 6.36 5.32
CA ILE A 107 1.72 5.24 4.75
C ILE A 107 3.03 5.09 5.52
N LYS A 108 3.37 3.84 5.86
CA LYS A 108 4.66 3.45 6.43
C LYS A 108 5.34 2.40 5.53
N ILE A 109 6.65 2.53 5.32
CA ILE A 109 7.46 1.58 4.56
C ILE A 109 8.66 1.19 5.43
N ASP A 110 8.75 -0.09 5.81
CA ASP A 110 9.85 -0.67 6.61
C ASP A 110 10.59 -1.78 5.85
#